data_AF-A0A9D1KDH5-F1
#
_entry.id   AF-A0A9D1KDH5-F1
#
_cell.length_a   1.000
_cell.length_b   1.000
_cell.length_c   1.000
_cell.angle_alpha   90.00
_cell.angle_beta   90.00
_cell.angle_gamma   90.00
#
_symmetry.space_group_name_H-M   'P 1'
#
loop_
_entity.id
_entity.type
_entity.pdbx_description
1 polymer ?
#
loop_
_entity_poly.entity_id
_entity_poly.type
_entity_poly.pdbx_seq_one_letter_code
_entity_poly.pdbx_strand_id
1 'polypeptide(L)' 'VGLGYRFRYVYIDAAYQHRRVSDEVMAYSAIPDKKISGSESARLITKNNNIILTFGVKF' A
#
# COMPACT_ATOMS: atom_id res chain seq x y z
N VAL A 1 1.35 -8.97 -8.25
CA VAL A 1 1.77 -9.74 -9.45
C VAL A 1 3.28 -9.80 -9.44
N GLY A 2 3.89 -10.95 -9.71
CA GLY A 2 5.36 -11.10 -9.73
C GLY A 2 5.84 -11.83 -10.97
N LEU A 3 7.07 -11.52 -11.37
CA LEU A 3 7.80 -12.14 -12.49
C LEU A 3 9.22 -12.42 -12.01
N GLY A 4 9.73 -13.61 -12.31
CA GLY A 4 11.06 -14.04 -11.90
C GLY A 4 11.80 -14.74 -13.04
N TYR A 5 13.12 -14.53 -13.11
CA TYR A 5 14.01 -15.17 -14.06
C TYR A 5 15.21 -15.78 -13.34
N ARG A 6 15.55 -17.01 -13.69
CA ARG A 6 16.66 -17.76 -13.12
C ARG A 6 17.56 -18.24 -14.25
N PHE A 7 18.86 -17.99 -14.13
CA PHE A 7 19.85 -18.45 -15.10
C PHE A 7 21.12 -18.92 -14.40
N ARG A 8 21.44 -20.21 -14.55
CA ARG A 8 22.58 -20.89 -13.93
C ARG A 8 22.62 -20.66 -12.40
N TYR A 9 23.52 -19.78 -11.97
CA TYR A 9 23.78 -19.44 -10.58
C TYR A 9 23.13 -18.13 -10.15
N VAL A 10 22.41 -17.43 -11.04
CA VAL A 10 21.84 -16.11 -10.75
C VAL A 10 20.32 -16.20 -10.78
N TYR A 11 19.66 -15.56 -9.83
CA TYR A 11 18.21 -15.33 -9.86
C TYR A 11 17.88 -13.86 -9.65
N ILE A 12 16.89 -13.40 -10.40
CA ILE A 12 16.33 -12.05 -10.33
C ILE A 12 14.83 -12.20 -10.26
N ASP A 13 14.23 -11.68 -9.19
CA ASP A 13 12.79 -11.69 -8.99
C ASP A 13 12.27 -10.27 -8.79
N ALA A 14 11.16 -9.94 -9.46
CA ALA A 14 10.47 -8.66 -9.33
C ALA A 14 9.01 -8.91 -8.93
N ALA A 15 8.53 -8.21 -7.91
CA ALA A 15 7.14 -8.29 -7.48
C ALA A 15 6.54 -6.90 -7.31
N TYR A 16 5.31 -6.75 -7.82
CA TYR A 16 4.48 -5.58 -7.62
C TYR A 16 3.34 -5.91 -6.65
N GLN A 17 3.25 -5.14 -5.57
CA GLN A 17 2.19 -5.24 -4.57
C GLN A 17 1.39 -3.93 -4.58
N HIS A 18 0.17 -4.01 -5.09
CA HIS A 18 -0.82 -2.94 -4.98
C HIS A 18 -1.63 -3.15 -3.71
N ARG A 19 -1.58 -2.21 -2.77
CA ARG A 19 -2.41 -2.22 -1.55
C ARG A 19 -3.31 -0.99 -1.55
N ARG A 20 -4.61 -1.24 -1.67
CA ARG A 20 -5.65 -0.23 -1.51
C ARG A 20 -6.49 -0.59 -0.30
N VAL A 21 -6.42 0.23 0.74
CA VAL A 21 -7.26 0.11 1.94
C VAL A 21 -8.21 1.30 1.97
N SER A 22 -9.46 1.03 2.33
CA SER A 22 -10.52 2.03 2.40
C SER A 22 -11.32 1.75 3.66
N ASP A 23 -11.11 2.57 4.68
CA ASP A 23 -11.80 2.44 5.96
C ASP A 23 -12.71 3.64 6.20
N GLU A 24 -13.88 3.41 6.79
CA GLU A 24 -14.73 4.47 7.30
C GLU A 24 -14.24 4.85 8.70
N VAL A 25 -13.95 6.13 8.89
CA VAL A 25 -13.45 6.71 10.13
C VAL A 25 -14.40 7.80 10.59
N MET A 26 -14.46 8.07 11.90
CA MET A 26 -15.22 9.23 12.37
C MET A 26 -14.64 10.51 11.77
N ALA A 27 -15.51 11.37 11.25
CA ALA A 27 -15.07 12.62 10.65
C ALA A 27 -14.46 13.53 11.72
N TYR A 28 -13.24 14.02 11.47
CA TYR A 28 -12.55 15.00 12.30
C TYR A 28 -12.38 16.31 11.51
N SER A 29 -12.58 17.46 12.17
CA SER A 29 -12.30 18.77 11.58
C SER A 29 -11.10 19.39 12.27
N ALA A 30 -10.11 19.83 11.49
CA ALA A 30 -9.01 20.64 12.00
C ALA A 30 -9.42 22.11 12.28
N ILE A 31 -10.67 22.49 11.98
CA ILE A 31 -11.20 23.83 12.24
C ILE A 31 -11.90 23.80 13.60
N PRO A 32 -11.40 24.52 14.63
CA PRO A 32 -11.89 24.41 15.99
C PRO A 32 -13.38 24.75 16.18
N ASP A 33 -13.96 25.59 15.32
CA ASP A 33 -15.37 26.00 15.40
C ASP A 33 -16.33 25.18 14.52
N LYS A 34 -15.81 24.21 13.74
CA LYS A 34 -16.64 23.41 12.84
C LYS A 34 -17.23 22.22 13.60
N LYS A 35 -18.50 22.36 14.04
CA LYS A 35 -19.27 21.23 14.58
C LYS A 35 -19.56 20.23 13.46
N ILE A 36 -18.86 19.10 13.51
CA ILE A 36 -19.20 17.89 12.76
C ILE A 36 -20.37 17.23 13.48
N SER A 37 -21.47 16.93 12.78
CA SER A 37 -22.57 16.20 13.42
C SER A 37 -22.09 14.79 13.80
N GLY A 38 -22.53 14.24 14.94
CA GLY A 38 -22.07 12.93 15.44
C GLY A 38 -22.32 11.73 14.51
N SER A 39 -23.04 11.96 13.42
CA SER A 39 -23.37 11.03 12.33
C SER A 39 -22.50 11.15 11.08
N GLU A 40 -21.53 12.08 11.03
CA GLU A 40 -20.66 12.24 9.86
C GLU A 40 -19.50 11.23 9.86
N SER A 41 -19.49 10.37 8.85
CA SER A 41 -18.40 9.43 8.55
C SER A 41 -17.48 10.01 7.48
N ALA A 42 -16.17 9.97 7.71
CA ALA A 42 -15.15 10.24 6.71
C ALA A 42 -14.60 8.93 6.14
N ARG A 43 -14.13 8.96 4.88
CA ARG A 43 -13.54 7.78 4.24
C ARG A 43 -12.03 7.97 4.12
N LEU A 44 -11.26 7.17 4.84
CA LEU A 44 -9.81 7.13 4.73
C LEU A 44 -9.42 6.17 3.61
N ILE A 45 -8.77 6.69 2.57
CA ILE A 45 -8.29 5.88 1.45
C ILE A 45 -6.76 5.89 1.48
N THR A 46 -6.15 4.78 1.88
CA THR A 46 -4.71 4.59 1.83
C THR A 46 -4.35 3.78 0.58
N LYS A 47 -3.54 4.38 -0.31
CA LYS A 47 -2.98 3.70 -1.47
C LYS A 47 -1.47 3.54 -1.25
N ASN A 48 -1.02 2.31 -1.12
CA ASN A 48 0.41 2.01 -1.03
C ASN A 48 0.79 1.02 -2.13
N ASN A 49 1.78 1.40 -2.94
CA ASN A 49 2.27 0.62 -4.07
C ASN A 49 3.72 0.28 -3.81
N ASN A 50 4.02 -1.01 -3.68
CA ASN A 50 5.39 -1.47 -3.45
C ASN A 50 5.91 -2.21 -4.69
N ILE A 51 7.17 -1.93 -5.04
CA ILE A 51 7.94 -2.72 -5.99
C ILE A 51 9.08 -3.37 -5.20
N ILE A 52 9.18 -4.69 -5.29
CA ILE A 52 10.20 -5.48 -4.60
C ILE A 52 11.10 -6.09 -5.66
N LEU A 53 12.40 -5.87 -5.57
CA LEU A 53 13.42 -6.44 -6.44
C LEU A 53 14.34 -7.32 -5.59
N THR A 54 14.52 -8.57 -6.00
CA THR A 54 15.41 -9.53 -5.35
C THR A 54 16.46 -9.98 -6.34
N PHE A 55 17.73 -9.91 -5.95
CA PHE A 55 18.86 -10.43 -6.71
C PHE A 55 19.61 -11.41 -5.84
N GLY A 56 19.99 -12.56 -6.38
CA GLY A 56 20.82 -13.51 -5.64
C GLY A 56 21.69 -14.37 -6.54
N VAL A 57 22.74 -14.88 -5.92
CA VAL A 57 23.72 -15.78 -6.54
C VAL A 57 23.78 -17.06 -5.71
N LYS A 58 23.71 -18.21 -6.38
CA LYS A 58 23.83 -19.54 -5.80
C LYS A 58 25.30 -19.97 -5.90
N PHE A 59 25.95 -20.09 -4.75
CA PHE A 59 27.32 -20.59 -4.60
C PHE A 59 27.34 -22.11 -4.41
#